data_AF-A0A7X8PND1-F1
#
_entry.id   AF-A0A7X8PND1-F1
#
_cell.length_a   1.000
_cell.length_b   1.000
_cell.length_c   1.000
_cell.angle_alpha   90.00
_cell.angle_beta   90.00
_cell.angle_gamma   90.00
#
_symmetry.space_group_name_H-M   'P 1'
#
loop_
_entity.id
_entity.type
_entity.pdbx_description
1 polymer ?
#
loop_
_entity_poly.entity_id
_entity_poly.type
_entity_poly.pdbx_seq_one_letter_code
_entity_poly.pdbx_strand_id
1 'polypeptide(L)'
;ITPEYSRGDRFIAWSFFVYSFIYKFLIIFVLVIVWNMFSPWPIEWWGHYFFIITLLIPGIMALISTFWYGIGGCIDLFRLFRDLENRIVNPLDDGRVEGNVSLADKAVLDAIDNKDSEKKN
;
A
#
# COMPACT_ATOMS: atom_id res chain seq x y z
N ILE A 1 -8.15 -9.24 -6.49
CA ILE A 1 -6.83 -8.94 -7.10
C ILE A 1 -7.07 -8.78 -8.58
N THR A 2 -7.35 -7.55 -9.01
CA THR A 2 -7.51 -7.16 -10.42
C THR A 2 -6.14 -7.14 -11.12
N PRO A 3 -6.09 -7.18 -12.47
CA PRO A 3 -4.84 -7.18 -13.23
C PRO A 3 -4.00 -5.90 -13.07
N GLU A 4 -4.52 -4.83 -12.46
CA GLU A 4 -3.76 -3.59 -12.21
C GLU A 4 -2.72 -3.70 -11.07
N TYR A 5 -2.69 -4.82 -10.33
CA TYR A 5 -1.73 -4.99 -9.25
C TYR A 5 -0.30 -5.24 -9.76
N SER A 6 0.62 -4.34 -9.40
CA SER A 6 2.07 -4.57 -9.48
C SER A 6 2.42 -5.93 -8.87
N ARG A 7 3.36 -6.66 -9.49
CA ARG A 7 3.81 -7.99 -9.00
C ARG A 7 4.28 -7.91 -7.53
N GLY A 8 4.84 -6.78 -7.12
CA GLY A 8 5.26 -6.51 -5.74
C GLY A 8 4.08 -6.35 -4.78
N ASP A 9 3.12 -5.50 -5.10
CA ASP A 9 1.95 -5.25 -4.24
C ASP A 9 1.10 -6.50 -4.05
N ARG A 10 1.00 -7.34 -5.09
CA ARG A 10 0.30 -8.62 -5.00
C ARG A 10 0.99 -9.56 -4.01
N PHE A 11 2.32 -9.58 -3.99
CA PHE A 11 3.07 -10.40 -3.04
C PHE A 11 2.89 -9.90 -1.60
N ILE A 12 2.93 -8.60 -1.38
CA ILE A 12 2.70 -8.00 -0.05
C ILE A 12 1.29 -8.31 0.44
N ALA A 13 0.27 -8.16 -0.42
CA ALA A 13 -1.12 -8.46 -0.08
C ALA A 13 -1.32 -9.93 0.30
N TRP A 14 -0.78 -10.87 -0.47
CA TRP A 14 -0.83 -12.30 -0.14
C TRP A 14 -0.04 -12.64 1.12
N SER A 15 1.14 -12.05 1.31
CA SER A 15 1.96 -12.26 2.50
C SER A 15 1.22 -11.81 3.77
N PHE A 16 0.56 -10.64 3.72
CA PHE A 16 -0.22 -10.14 4.83
C PHE A 16 -1.46 -10.99 5.11
N PHE A 17 -2.12 -11.49 4.05
CA PHE A 17 -3.24 -12.42 4.18
C PHE A 17 -2.83 -13.73 4.86
N VAL A 18 -1.75 -14.35 4.39
CA VAL A 18 -1.20 -15.59 4.98
C VAL A 18 -0.81 -15.35 6.43
N TYR A 19 -0.12 -14.25 6.72
CA TYR A 19 0.27 -13.90 8.09
C TYR A 19 -0.94 -13.69 9.00
N SER A 20 -1.96 -12.97 8.55
CA SER A 20 -3.12 -12.64 9.37
C SER A 20 -4.06 -13.84 9.55
N PHE A 21 -4.39 -14.55 8.47
CA PHE A 21 -5.40 -15.59 8.50
C PHE A 21 -4.82 -16.96 8.85
N ILE A 22 -3.71 -17.34 8.23
CA ILE A 22 -3.11 -18.67 8.47
C ILE A 22 -2.30 -18.64 9.77
N TYR A 23 -1.37 -17.71 9.89
CA TYR A 23 -0.47 -17.70 11.04
C TYR A 23 -1.14 -17.20 12.34
N LYS A 24 -1.72 -15.99 12.36
CA LYS A 24 -2.33 -15.46 13.58
C LYS A 24 -3.63 -16.19 13.97
N PHE A 25 -4.53 -16.43 13.03
CA PHE A 25 -5.82 -17.01 13.36
C PHE A 25 -5.76 -18.54 13.45
N LEU A 26 -5.34 -19.26 12.40
CA LEU A 26 -5.37 -20.73 12.45
C LEU A 26 -4.30 -21.33 13.39
N ILE A 27 -3.06 -20.84 13.32
CA ILE A 27 -1.96 -21.45 14.09
C ILE A 27 -1.91 -20.89 15.52
N ILE A 28 -1.76 -19.57 15.69
CA ILE A 28 -1.59 -18.99 17.03
C ILE A 28 -2.88 -19.14 17.86
N PHE A 29 -4.05 -18.92 17.27
CA PHE A 29 -5.31 -18.95 18.03
C PHE A 29 -5.98 -20.33 18.02
N VAL A 30 -6.41 -20.82 16.86
CA VAL A 30 -7.23 -22.05 16.80
C VAL A 30 -6.43 -23.29 17.24
N LEU A 31 -5.24 -23.51 16.69
CA LEU A 31 -4.44 -24.70 17.01
C LEU A 31 -4.03 -24.73 18.48
N VAL A 32 -3.62 -23.59 19.07
CA VAL A 32 -3.24 -23.54 20.50
C VAL A 32 -4.44 -23.83 21.40
N ILE A 33 -5.63 -23.32 21.09
CA ILE A 33 -6.85 -23.61 21.87
C ILE A 33 -7.20 -25.09 21.78
N VAL A 34 -7.22 -25.65 20.56
CA VAL A 34 -7.51 -27.07 20.33
C VAL A 34 -6.50 -27.95 21.07
N TRP A 35 -5.21 -27.63 20.96
CA TRP A 35 -4.15 -28.34 21.67
C TRP A 35 -4.34 -28.27 23.18
N ASN A 36 -4.63 -27.08 23.72
CA ASN A 36 -4.83 -26.87 25.14
C ASN A 36 -6.07 -27.61 25.68
N MET A 37 -7.08 -27.86 24.84
CA MET A 37 -8.25 -28.66 25.20
C MET A 37 -7.90 -30.14 25.41
N PHE A 38 -6.98 -30.68 24.61
CA PHE A 38 -6.53 -32.07 24.74
C PHE A 38 -5.43 -32.24 25.80
N SER A 39 -4.51 -31.28 25.89
CA SER A 39 -3.39 -31.29 26.82
C SER A 39 -3.21 -29.89 27.40
N PRO A 40 -3.72 -29.61 28.61
CA PRO A 40 -3.64 -28.29 29.22
C PRO A 40 -2.17 -27.89 29.44
N TRP A 41 -1.81 -26.68 29.00
CA TRP A 41 -0.45 -26.19 29.11
C TRP A 41 -0.11 -25.73 30.53
N PRO A 42 1.12 -25.99 31.02
CA PRO A 42 1.59 -25.43 32.28
C PRO A 42 1.62 -23.89 32.22
N ILE A 43 1.46 -23.23 33.36
CA ILE A 43 1.39 -21.75 33.44
C ILE A 43 2.66 -21.06 32.90
N GLU A 44 3.81 -21.71 33.03
CA GLU A 44 5.10 -21.23 32.53
C GLU A 44 5.11 -21.09 31.00
N TRP A 45 4.49 -22.03 30.29
CA TRP A 45 4.39 -22.01 28.82
C TRP A 45 3.48 -20.89 28.32
N TRP A 46 2.44 -20.54 29.08
CA TRP A 46 1.60 -19.38 28.77
C TRP A 46 2.39 -18.08 28.80
N GLY A 47 3.32 -17.93 29.75
CA GLY A 47 4.21 -16.76 29.82
C GLY A 47 5.06 -16.61 28.55
N HIS A 48 5.71 -17.69 28.12
CA HIS A 48 6.50 -17.69 26.88
C HIS A 48 5.65 -17.42 25.64
N TYR A 49 4.47 -18.06 25.56
CA TYR A 49 3.54 -17.84 24.47
C TYR A 49 3.13 -16.36 24.36
N PHE A 50 2.65 -15.76 25.45
CA PHE A 50 2.26 -14.35 25.49
C PHE A 50 3.43 -13.43 25.12
N PHE A 51 4.61 -13.66 25.66
CA PHE A 51 5.80 -12.87 25.33
C PHE A 51 6.11 -12.89 23.83
N ILE A 52 6.07 -14.07 23.21
CA ILE A 52 6.38 -14.23 21.79
C ILE A 52 5.33 -13.53 20.91
N ILE A 53 4.04 -13.77 21.15
CA ILE A 53 2.98 -13.29 20.26
C ILE A 53 2.67 -11.80 20.43
N THR A 54 2.84 -11.26 21.64
CA THR A 54 2.46 -9.86 21.95
C THR A 54 3.63 -8.90 21.83
N LEU A 55 4.86 -9.35 22.15
CA LEU A 55 6.01 -8.46 22.23
C LEU A 55 7.05 -8.78 21.16
N LEU A 56 7.52 -10.03 21.09
CA LEU A 56 8.67 -10.37 20.24
C LEU A 56 8.34 -10.22 18.75
N ILE A 57 7.27 -10.86 18.27
CA ILE A 57 6.91 -10.84 16.85
C ILE A 57 6.47 -9.43 16.41
N PRO A 58 5.56 -8.73 17.12
CA PRO A 58 5.20 -7.36 16.77
C PRO A 58 6.39 -6.40 16.86
N GLY A 59 7.30 -6.60 17.82
CA GLY A 59 8.51 -5.79 17.97
C GLY A 59 9.46 -5.93 16.78
N ILE A 60 9.71 -7.15 16.30
CA ILE A 60 10.52 -7.38 15.10
C ILE A 60 9.85 -6.76 13.87
N MET A 61 8.54 -6.95 13.70
CA MET A 61 7.78 -6.35 12.60
C MET A 61 7.83 -4.81 12.66
N ALA A 62 7.71 -4.23 13.85
CA ALA A 62 7.80 -2.79 14.06
C ALA A 62 9.18 -2.25 13.68
N LEU A 63 10.26 -2.94 14.06
CA LEU A 63 11.62 -2.54 13.68
C LEU A 63 11.77 -2.54 12.16
N ILE A 64 11.44 -3.64 11.49
CA ILE A 64 11.60 -3.76 10.02
C ILE A 64 10.75 -2.71 9.29
N SER A 65 9.48 -2.57 9.68
CA SER A 65 8.57 -1.60 9.05
C SER A 65 9.00 -0.15 9.30
N THR A 66 9.52 0.18 10.48
CA THR A 66 10.01 1.53 10.78
C THR A 66 11.16 1.91 9.86
N PHE A 67 12.14 1.03 9.65
CA PHE A 67 13.26 1.34 8.75
C PHE A 67 12.83 1.37 7.29
N TRP A 68 12.00 0.43 6.85
CA TRP A 68 11.53 0.37 5.48
C TRP A 68 10.65 1.58 5.11
N TYR A 69 9.58 1.84 5.88
CA TYR A 69 8.70 2.98 5.64
C TYR A 69 9.37 4.30 5.98
N GLY A 70 10.27 4.35 6.96
CA GLY A 70 11.02 5.55 7.28
C GLY A 70 11.91 5.98 6.13
N ILE A 71 12.76 5.08 5.63
CA ILE A 71 13.68 5.40 4.51
C ILE A 71 12.90 5.61 3.21
N GLY A 72 11.98 4.69 2.89
CA GLY A 72 11.16 4.77 1.68
C GLY A 72 10.29 6.02 1.66
N GLY A 73 9.62 6.33 2.77
CA GLY A 73 8.76 7.50 2.92
C GLY A 73 9.55 8.80 2.85
N CYS A 74 10.74 8.89 3.47
CA CYS A 74 11.59 10.06 3.34
C CYS A 74 12.00 10.30 1.88
N ILE A 75 12.50 9.27 1.19
CA ILE A 75 12.93 9.39 -0.22
C ILE A 75 11.76 9.79 -1.11
N ASP A 76 10.60 9.17 -0.92
CA ASP A 76 9.41 9.44 -1.71
C ASP A 76 8.89 10.87 -1.49
N LEU A 77 8.93 11.35 -0.24
CA LEU A 77 8.58 12.73 0.10
C LEU A 77 9.48 13.74 -0.60
N PHE A 78 10.80 13.52 -0.63
CA PHE A 78 11.72 14.40 -1.37
C PHE A 78 11.49 14.35 -2.87
N ARG A 79 11.16 13.19 -3.44
CA ARG A 79 10.81 13.07 -4.86
C ARG A 79 9.55 13.85 -5.19
N LEU A 80 8.51 13.71 -4.36
CA LEU A 80 7.27 14.46 -4.50
C LEU A 80 7.52 15.98 -4.55
N PHE A 81 8.32 16.51 -3.61
CA PHE A 81 8.63 17.95 -3.61
C PHE A 81 9.41 18.39 -4.85
N ARG A 82 10.38 17.58 -5.30
CA ARG A 82 11.14 17.88 -6.53
C ARG A 82 10.26 17.83 -7.77
N ASP A 83 9.33 16.89 -7.85
CA ASP A 83 8.40 16.78 -8.97
C ASP A 83 7.42 17.96 -8.96
N LEU A 84 7.01 18.41 -7.77
CA LEU A 84 6.17 19.58 -7.59
C LEU A 84 6.88 20.89 -7.98
N GLU A 85 8.19 21.00 -7.72
CA GLU A 85 9.02 22.14 -8.13
C GLU A 85 9.17 22.21 -9.65
N ASN A 86 9.39 21.07 -10.31
CA ASN A 86 9.57 20.99 -11.76
C ASN A 86 8.27 20.91 -12.55
N ARG A 87 7.11 20.98 -11.88
CA ARG A 87 5.81 20.88 -12.56
C ARG A 87 5.61 22.07 -13.50
N ILE A 88 5.10 21.77 -14.70
CA ILE A 88 4.66 22.81 -15.64
C ILE A 88 3.35 23.38 -15.10
N VAL A 89 3.34 24.67 -14.75
CA VAL A 89 2.13 25.33 -14.27
C VAL A 89 1.17 25.52 -15.45
N ASN A 90 0.08 24.74 -15.46
CA ASN A 90 -1.00 24.91 -16.41
C ASN A 90 -2.08 25.82 -15.78
N PRO A 91 -2.35 27.01 -16.33
CA PRO A 91 -3.39 27.91 -15.83
C PRO A 91 -4.81 27.33 -15.87
N LEU A 92 -5.03 26.31 -16.71
CA LEU A 92 -6.32 25.61 -16.86
C LEU A 92 -6.43 24.37 -15.96
N ASP A 93 -5.36 24.04 -15.23
CA ASP A 93 -5.31 22.97 -14.23
C ASP A 93 -5.59 23.57 -12.83
N ASP A 94 -6.74 24.24 -12.70
CA ASP A 94 -7.21 24.90 -11.47
C ASP A 94 -8.39 24.16 -10.81
N GLY A 95 -8.65 22.93 -11.27
CA GLY A 95 -9.75 22.09 -10.79
C GLY A 95 -11.12 22.40 -11.39
N ARG A 96 -11.20 23.34 -12.35
CA ARG A 96 -12.44 23.59 -13.09
C ARG A 96 -12.69 22.51 -14.16
N VAL A 97 -13.96 22.14 -14.30
CA VAL A 97 -14.41 21.05 -15.17
C VAL A 97 -15.54 21.56 -16.05
N GLU A 98 -15.47 21.27 -17.36
CA GLU A 98 -16.57 21.53 -18.30
C GLU A 98 -16.98 20.22 -18.97
N GLY A 99 -18.27 19.90 -18.94
CA GLY A 99 -18.80 18.73 -19.66
C GLY A 99 -18.20 17.40 -19.21
N ASN A 100 -17.88 17.25 -17.92
CA ASN A 100 -17.22 16.07 -17.32
C ASN A 100 -15.75 15.86 -17.73
N VAL A 101 -15.12 16.84 -18.37
CA VAL A 101 -13.70 16.80 -18.75
C VAL A 101 -13.00 18.00 -18.10
N SER A 102 -11.77 17.81 -17.61
CA SER A 102 -11.02 18.94 -17.06
C SER A 102 -10.75 19.98 -18.15
N LEU A 103 -10.75 21.26 -17.78
CA LEU A 103 -10.45 22.32 -18.75
C LEU A 103 -9.04 22.19 -19.35
N ALA A 104 -8.09 21.68 -18.56
CA ALA A 104 -6.75 21.35 -19.01
C ALA A 104 -6.76 20.29 -20.13
N ASP A 105 -7.51 19.20 -19.95
CA ASP A 105 -7.60 18.12 -20.95
C ASP A 105 -8.34 18.57 -22.20
N LYS A 106 -9.41 19.36 -22.04
CA LYS A 106 -10.18 19.92 -23.16
C LYS A 106 -9.32 20.79 -24.07
N ALA A 107 -8.49 21.67 -23.50
CA ALA A 107 -7.58 22.52 -24.27
C ALA A 107 -6.52 21.71 -25.05
N VAL A 108 -6.07 20.57 -24.52
CA VAL A 108 -5.14 19.67 -25.21
C VAL A 108 -5.83 18.98 -26.39
N LEU A 109 -7.06 18.48 -26.19
CA LEU A 109 -7.86 17.84 -27.24
C LEU A 109 -8.16 18.83 -28.38
N ASP A 110 -8.61 20.04 -28.05
CA ASP A 110 -8.90 21.09 -29.04
C ASP A 110 -7.65 21.45 -29.86
N ALA A 111 -6.45 21.47 -29.25
CA ALA A 111 -5.20 21.73 -29.96
C ALA A 111 -4.80 20.58 -30.92
N ILE A 112 -5.13 19.33 -30.57
CA ILE A 112 -4.90 18.15 -31.42
C ILE A 112 -5.83 18.19 -32.63
N ASP A 113 -7.13 18.42 -32.41
CA ASP A 113 -8.14 18.49 -33.47
C ASP A 113 -7.83 19.59 -34.49
N ASN A 114 -7.39 20.77 -34.03
CA ASN A 114 -6.97 21.86 -34.91
C ASN A 114 -5.76 21.48 -35.78
N LYS A 115 -4.74 20.81 -35.23
CA LYS A 115 -3.57 20.35 -36.01
C LYS A 115 -3.92 19.31 -37.06
N ASP A 116 -4.85 18.42 -36.77
CA ASP A 116 -5.28 17.39 -37.72
C ASP A 116 -6.13 17.99 -38.85
N SER A 117 -6.87 19.07 -38.58
CA SER A 117 -7.60 19.82 -39.61
C SER A 117 -6.68 20.60 -40.55
N GLU A 118 -5.58 21.16 -40.06
CA GLU A 118 -4.56 21.84 -40.89
C GLU A 118 -3.77 20.88 -41.78
N LYS A 119 -3.48 19.65 -41.32
CA LYS A 119 -2.80 18.63 -42.13
C LYS A 119 -3.66 18.04 -43.25
N LYS A 120 -4.97 18.23 -43.19
CA LYS A 120 -5.94 17.68 -44.15
C LYS A 120 -6.27 18.62 -45.30
N ASN A 121 -5.86 19.90 -45.21
CA ASN A 121 -5.95 20.92 -46.25
C ASN A 121 -4.62 21.05 -47.01
#